data_AF-A0A2V4L0B0-F1
#
_entry.id   AF-A0A2V4L0B0-F1
#
_cell.length_a   1.000
_cell.length_b   1.000
_cell.length_c   1.000
_cell.angle_alpha   90.00
_cell.angle_beta   90.00
_cell.angle_gamma   90.00
#
_symmetry.space_group_name_H-M   'P 1'
#
loop_
_entity.id
_entity.type
_entity.pdbx_description
1 polymer ?
#
loop_
_entity_poly.entity_id
_entity_poly.type
_entity_poly.pdbx_seq_one_letter_code
_entity_poly.pdbx_strand_id
1 'polypeptide(L)' 'MAKLVLMETRSLDEQALRQRLAALGAAPGWRLQRQERGWLLRLDESAASIGLCAALLRCTWLRRLECIPGGEGGALAASH' A
#
# COMPACT_ATOMS: atom_id res chain seq x y z
N MET A 1 -15.01 -3.22 4.23
CA MET A 1 -14.67 -2.49 3.00
C MET A 1 -13.17 -2.53 2.81
N ALA A 2 -12.65 -2.75 1.59
CA ALA A 2 -11.20 -2.76 1.39
C ALA A 2 -10.61 -1.37 1.68
N LYS A 3 -9.47 -1.29 2.39
CA LYS A 3 -8.72 -0.05 2.59
C LYS A 3 -7.61 0.04 1.55
N LEU A 4 -7.54 1.15 0.83
CA LEU A 4 -6.46 1.42 -0.09
C LEU A 4 -5.39 2.22 0.65
N VAL A 5 -4.13 1.85 0.50
CA VAL A 5 -3.00 2.54 1.11
C VAL A 5 -2.02 2.92 0.02
N LEU A 6 -1.89 4.21 -0.26
CA LEU A 6 -0.87 4.71 -1.17
C LEU A 6 0.47 4.77 -0.44
N MET A 7 1.49 4.19 -1.06
CA MET A 7 2.84 4.08 -0.56
C MET A 7 3.82 4.71 -1.56
N GLU A 8 4.43 5.83 -1.18
CA GLU A 8 5.55 6.39 -1.94
C GLU A 8 6.86 5.86 -1.35
N THR A 9 7.69 5.18 -2.15
CA THR A 9 8.96 4.59 -1.70
C THR A 9 10.15 5.39 -2.24
N ARG A 10 11.27 5.41 -1.51
CA ARG A 10 12.51 6.09 -1.91
C ARG A 10 13.38 5.26 -2.86
N SER A 11 12.82 4.79 -3.97
CA SER A 11 13.50 3.92 -4.96
C SER A 11 13.51 2.42 -4.62
N LEU A 12 12.37 1.88 -4.17
CA LEU A 12 12.19 0.42 -4.11
C LEU A 12 11.48 -0.08 -5.37
N ASP A 13 12.13 -1.02 -6.04
CA ASP A 13 11.52 -1.85 -7.08
C ASP A 13 10.44 -2.76 -6.51
N GLU A 14 9.58 -3.27 -7.39
CA GLU A 14 8.43 -4.10 -7.01
C GLU A 14 8.84 -5.29 -6.14
N GLN A 15 9.88 -6.01 -6.56
CA GLN A 15 10.33 -7.22 -5.91
C GLN A 15 10.83 -6.94 -4.49
N ALA A 16 11.60 -5.86 -4.32
CA ALA A 16 12.10 -5.44 -3.02
C ALA A 16 10.94 -5.02 -2.10
N LEU A 17 9.92 -4.34 -2.64
CA LEU A 17 8.72 -3.98 -1.90
C LEU A 17 7.92 -5.22 -1.48
N ARG A 18 7.72 -6.20 -2.37
CA ARG A 18 7.04 -7.46 -2.07
C ARG A 18 7.76 -8.28 -1.01
N GLN A 19 9.09 -8.35 -1.07
CA GLN A 19 9.87 -9.03 -0.04
C GLN A 19 9.75 -8.35 1.32
N ARG A 20 9.75 -7.01 1.35
CA ARG A 20 9.54 -6.26 2.61
C ARG A 20 8.14 -6.48 3.15
N LEU A 21 7.11 -6.43 2.32
CA LEU A 21 5.73 -6.72 2.73
C LEU A 21 5.59 -8.15 3.28
N ALA A 22 6.20 -9.13 2.62
CA ALA A 22 6.24 -10.51 3.12
C ALA A 22 6.95 -10.62 4.48
N ALA A 23 8.09 -9.93 4.65
CA ALA A 23 8.84 -9.90 5.92
C ALA A 23 8.06 -9.23 7.05
N LEU A 24 7.16 -8.29 6.74
CA LEU A 24 6.25 -7.65 7.70
C LEU A 24 5.04 -8.52 8.08
N GLY A 25 4.98 -9.77 7.59
CA GLY A 25 3.88 -10.69 7.90
C GLY A 25 2.60 -10.38 7.15
N ALA A 26 2.69 -9.78 5.96
CA ALA A 26 1.51 -9.40 5.18
C ALA A 26 0.69 -10.66 4.82
N ALA A 27 -0.52 -10.75 5.38
CA ALA A 27 -1.46 -11.85 5.16
C ALA A 27 -1.79 -12.05 3.67
N PRO A 28 -2.13 -13.27 3.22
CA PRO A 28 -2.57 -13.46 1.84
C PRO A 28 -3.82 -12.60 1.55
N GLY A 29 -3.77 -11.79 0.50
CA GLY A 29 -4.91 -10.96 0.08
C GLY A 29 -4.60 -9.49 -0.24
N TRP A 30 -3.38 -9.00 0.04
CA TRP A 30 -2.97 -7.68 -0.42
C TRP A 30 -2.65 -7.68 -1.92
N ARG A 31 -2.95 -6.58 -2.61
CA ARG A 31 -2.52 -6.36 -4.00
C ARG A 31 -1.67 -5.11 -4.10
N LEU A 32 -0.61 -5.22 -4.87
CA LEU A 32 0.26 -4.11 -5.20
C LEU A 32 -0.04 -3.63 -6.61
N GLN A 33 -0.20 -2.33 -6.79
CA GLN A 33 -0.42 -1.71 -8.10
C GLN A 33 0.57 -0.56 -8.28
N ARG A 34 1.29 -0.54 -9.40
CA ARG A 34 2.19 0.56 -9.74
C ARG A 34 1.39 1.85 -9.95
N GLN A 35 1.87 2.95 -9.39
CA GLN A 35 1.36 4.30 -9.64
C GLN A 35 2.51 5.19 -10.14
N GLU A 36 2.18 6.32 -10.77
CA GLU A 36 3.17 7.25 -11.32
C GLU A 36 4.22 7.70 -10.29
N ARG A 37 3.81 7.88 -9.03
CA ARG A 37 4.67 8.36 -7.93
C ARG A 37 5.04 7.29 -6.91
N GLY A 38 4.63 6.03 -7.10
CA GLY A 38 4.87 5.00 -6.10
C GLY A 38 4.11 3.70 -6.33
N TRP A 39 3.59 3.16 -5.24
CA TRP A 39 2.91 1.87 -5.20
C TRP A 39 1.63 2.00 -4.39
N LEU A 40 0.52 1.55 -4.94
CA LEU A 40 -0.74 1.43 -4.22
C LEU A 40 -0.84 0.02 -3.65
N LEU A 41 -0.99 -0.09 -2.34
CA LEU A 41 -1.23 -1.33 -1.63
C LEU A 41 -2.70 -1.40 -1.24
N ARG A 42 -3.43 -2.34 -1.83
CA ARG A 42 -4.81 -2.63 -1.46
C ARG A 42 -4.82 -3.67 -0.35
N LEU A 43 -5.47 -3.33 0.76
CA LEU A 43 -5.60 -4.16 1.94
C LEU A 43 -7.07 -4.44 2.24
N ASP A 44 -7.36 -5.63 2.73
CA ASP A 44 -8.69 -5.96 3.24
C ASP A 44 -8.91 -5.39 4.66
N GLU A 45 -10.15 -5.30 5.13
CA GLU A 45 -10.49 -4.86 6.49
C GLU A 45 -10.26 -5.97 7.53
N SER A 46 -9.00 -6.38 7.65
CA SER A 46 -8.57 -7.45 8.56
C SER A 46 -7.59 -6.92 9.61
N ALA A 47 -7.56 -7.54 10.79
CA ALA A 47 -6.60 -7.17 11.85
C ALA A 47 -5.14 -7.23 11.36
N ALA A 48 -4.83 -8.18 10.47
CA ALA A 48 -3.53 -8.28 9.80
C ALA A 48 -3.19 -7.04 8.96
N SER A 49 -4.16 -6.46 8.25
CA SER A 49 -3.97 -5.24 7.46
C SER A 49 -3.70 -4.02 8.34
N ILE A 50 -4.36 -3.93 9.50
CA ILE A 50 -4.10 -2.86 10.48
C ILE A 50 -2.67 -2.98 11.02
N GLY A 51 -2.25 -4.20 11.39
CA GLY A 51 -0.89 -4.49 11.81
C GLY A 51 0.14 -4.15 10.75
N LEU A 52 -0.14 -4.48 9.49
CA LEU A 52 0.73 -4.14 8.36
C LEU A 52 0.84 -2.62 8.18
N CYS A 53 -0.26 -1.87 8.20
CA CYS A 53 -0.21 -0.40 8.14
C CYS A 53 0.65 0.19 9.27
N ALA A 54 0.48 -0.30 10.50
CA ALA A 54 1.29 0.15 11.63
C ALA A 54 2.77 -0.16 11.44
N ALA A 55 3.11 -1.32 10.88
CA ALA A 55 4.49 -1.69 10.58
C ALA A 55 5.09 -0.84 9.44
N LEU A 56 4.30 -0.52 8.42
CA LEU A 56 4.70 0.34 7.31
C LEU A 56 4.97 1.78 7.77
N LEU A 57 4.17 2.32 8.70
CA LEU A 57 4.43 3.63 9.31
C LEU A 57 5.78 3.71 10.04
N ARG A 58 6.32 2.58 10.48
CA ARG A 58 7.62 2.49 11.17
C ARG A 58 8.80 2.26 10.22
N CYS A 59 8.54 2.11 8.92
CA CYS A 59 9.55 1.83 7.93
C CYS A 59 10.20 3.10 7.39
N THR A 60 11.54 3.18 7.46
CA THR A 60 12.33 4.35 7.02
C THR A 60 12.42 4.51 5.50
N TRP A 61 12.04 3.48 4.75
CA TRP A 61 12.09 3.45 3.29
C TRP A 61 10.82 3.97 2.62
N LEU A 62 9.76 4.16 3.40
CA LEU A 62 8.54 4.85 2.99
C LEU A 62 8.72 6.34 3.14
N ARG A 63 8.35 7.07 2.10
CA ARG A 63 8.30 8.54 2.10
C ARG A 63 6.96 9.06 2.56
N ARG A 64 5.89 8.41 2.09
CA ARG A 64 4.51 8.80 2.38
C ARG A 64 3.65 7.54 2.43
N LEU A 65 2.73 7.54 3.39
CA LEU A 65 1.67 6.55 3.51
C LEU A 65 0.35 7.30 3.65
N GLU A 66 -0.60 7.03 2.76
CA GLU A 66 -1.91 7.69 2.75
C GLU A 66 -3.01 6.65 2.65
N CYS A 67 -4.00 6.74 3.54
CA CYS A 67 -5.17 5.87 3.52
C CYS A 67 -6.26 6.48 2.64
N ILE A 68 -6.60 5.79 1.56
CA ILE A 68 -7.63 6.18 0.61
C ILE A 68 -8.87 5.32 0.89
N PRO A 69 -10.08 5.90 0.98
CA PRO A 69 -11.31 5.13 1.08
C PRO A 69 -11.44 4.23 -0.16
N GLY A 70 -11.44 2.92 0.04
CA GLY A 70 -11.59 1.95 -1.05
C GLY A 70 -13.04 1.83 -1.48
N GLY A 71 -13.47 2.71 -2.38
CA GLY A 71 -14.69 2.55 -3.16
C GLY A 71 -14.43 1.66 -4.38
N GLU A 72 -15.32 0.70 -4.64
CA GLU A 72 -15.42 0.08 -5.96
C GLU A 72 -15.91 1.13 -6.97
N GLY A 73 -15.13 1.40 -8.02
CA GLY A 73 -15.56 2.25 -9.13
C GLY A 73 -14.79 3.56 -9.23
N GLY A 74 -14.22 3.81 -10.40
CA GLY A 74 -13.23 4.85 -10.64
C GLY A 74 -13.76 6.29 -10.51
N ALA A 75 -12.88 7.16 -10.02
CA ALA A 75 -12.63 8.49 -10.59
C ALA A 75 -11.39 9.09 -9.89
N LEU A 76 -10.23 8.47 -10.09
CA LEU A 76 -9.00 9.27 -10.19
C LEU A 76 -9.00 9.83 -11.61
N ALA A 77 -9.94 10.75 -11.88
CA ALA A 77 -9.90 11.57 -13.07
C ALA A 77 -8.64 12.42 -12.95
N ALA A 78 -7.79 12.29 -13.97
CA ALA A 78 -6.58 13.02 -14.16
C ALA A 78 -6.79 14.52 -13.91
N SER A 79 -5.85 15.13 -13.20
CA SER A 79 -5.70 16.58 -13.18
C SER A 79 -5.28 17.05 -14.57
N HIS A 80 -6.14 17.81 -15.25
CA HIS A 80 -5.73 18.92 -16.11
C HIS A 80 -6.91 19.87 -16.37
#